data_AF-A0AAV2C268-F1
#
_entry.id   AF-A0AAV2C268-F1
#
_cell.length_a   1.000
_cell.length_b   1.000
_cell.length_c   1.000
_cell.angle_alpha   90.00
_cell.angle_beta   90.00
_cell.angle_gamma   90.00
#
_symmetry.space_group_name_H-M   'P 1'
#
loop_
_entity.id
_entity.type
_entity.pdbx_description
1 polymer ?
#
loop_
_entity_poly.entity_id
_entity_poly.type
_entity_poly.pdbx_seq_one_letter_code
_entity_poly.pdbx_strand_id
1 'polypeptide(L)'
;MTQNWNSFWIAAAMTISAVGVASVAGLIWKKKKRSLAKVGTVSKLHFFPVKGLKSIEVNKGKCTELGFEVNGLLDRSFMLMDSEGVLLSQKKAPTLALLTVRIDDKTLTISTPSGEKLKVEIKDSVSADDKIVPCRIVNDLTKAVDCGDEAASFFQSYLNKPGVRLLRYFPKMIEREYSPTGTKRPFDLELRKENPHLAFQNYTAFHLVSKPSVDDLNSKLQDKEVSDLNFRPNIVVDGCKPFEEDSWNYIKFSSGSLLCNLLLFKSVRQRALIAVS
;
A
#
# COMPACT_ATOMS: atom_id res chain seq x y z
N MET A 1 18.96 -43.17 60.47
CA MET A 1 18.62 -41.75 60.23
C MET A 1 19.34 -41.22 58.98
N THR A 2 19.07 -41.75 57.79
CA THR A 2 19.80 -41.37 56.56
C THR A 2 18.89 -41.15 55.34
N GLN A 3 17.57 -41.08 55.53
CA GLN A 3 16.60 -41.07 54.42
C GLN A 3 16.02 -39.68 54.07
N ASN A 4 16.41 -38.61 54.76
CA ASN A 4 15.82 -37.26 54.58
C ASN A 4 16.73 -36.23 53.91
N TRP A 5 18.04 -36.49 53.80
CA TRP A 5 18.97 -35.52 53.22
C TRP A 5 18.87 -35.44 51.69
N ASN A 6 18.73 -36.58 51.01
CA ASN A 6 18.54 -36.59 49.56
C ASN A 6 17.22 -35.92 49.14
N SER A 7 16.14 -36.14 49.90
CA SER A 7 14.84 -35.52 49.68
C SER A 7 14.91 -33.99 49.79
N PHE A 8 15.68 -33.48 50.75
CA PHE A 8 15.89 -32.04 50.96
C PHE A 8 16.67 -31.40 49.81
N TRP A 9 17.76 -32.02 49.36
CA TRP A 9 18.55 -31.51 48.22
C TRP A 9 17.76 -31.57 46.90
N ILE A 10 16.94 -32.60 46.70
CA ILE A 10 16.05 -32.71 45.53
C ILE A 10 14.97 -31.62 45.57
N ALA A 11 14.34 -31.37 46.72
CA ALA A 11 13.35 -30.31 46.88
C ALA A 11 13.96 -28.90 46.69
N ALA A 12 15.17 -28.67 47.19
CA ALA A 12 15.92 -27.42 47.02
C ALA A 12 16.33 -27.20 45.55
N ALA A 13 16.81 -28.24 44.86
CA ALA A 13 17.16 -28.16 43.45
C ALA A 13 15.93 -27.90 42.54
N MET A 14 14.78 -28.50 42.86
CA MET A 14 13.52 -28.26 42.13
C MET A 14 12.99 -26.83 42.33
N THR A 15 13.08 -26.28 43.54
CA THR A 15 12.66 -24.90 43.83
C THR A 15 13.57 -23.87 43.17
N ILE A 16 14.90 -24.05 43.19
CA ILE A 16 15.84 -23.17 42.48
C ILE A 16 15.56 -23.20 40.96
N SER A 17 15.32 -24.38 40.40
CA SER A 17 15.00 -24.53 38.96
C SER A 17 13.66 -23.85 38.61
N ALA A 18 12.62 -24.02 39.42
CA ALA A 18 11.32 -23.39 39.22
C ALA A 18 11.39 -21.85 39.30
N VAL A 19 12.13 -21.30 40.27
CA VAL A 19 12.34 -19.85 40.41
C VAL A 19 13.16 -19.31 39.23
N GLY A 20 14.19 -20.04 38.80
CA GLY A 20 14.98 -19.69 37.61
C GLY A 20 14.13 -19.64 36.34
N VAL A 21 13.31 -20.67 36.10
CA VAL A 21 12.38 -20.72 34.95
C VAL A 21 11.34 -19.61 35.01
N ALA A 22 10.73 -19.35 36.18
CA ALA A 22 9.75 -18.27 36.36
C ALA A 22 10.38 -16.88 36.16
N SER A 23 11.63 -16.68 36.58
CA SER A 23 12.37 -15.43 36.41
C SER A 23 12.70 -15.18 34.94
N VAL A 24 13.18 -16.21 34.23
CA VAL A 24 13.42 -16.17 32.78
C VAL A 24 12.11 -15.95 32.02
N ALA A 25 11.04 -16.66 32.38
CA ALA A 25 9.72 -16.47 31.81
C ALA A 25 9.18 -15.05 32.06
N GLY A 26 9.38 -14.50 33.26
CA GLY A 26 9.01 -13.13 33.63
C GLY A 26 9.82 -12.08 32.86
N LEU A 27 11.10 -12.31 32.62
CA LEU A 27 11.95 -11.45 31.79
C LEU A 27 11.57 -11.52 30.31
N ILE A 28 11.25 -12.71 29.79
CA ILE A 28 10.74 -12.92 28.43
C ILE A 28 9.37 -12.27 28.28
N TRP A 29 8.49 -12.38 29.28
CA TRP A 29 7.18 -11.77 29.29
C TRP A 29 7.24 -10.25 29.38
N LYS A 30 8.10 -9.69 30.24
CA LYS A 30 8.40 -8.25 30.27
C LYS A 30 9.00 -7.75 28.95
N LYS A 31 9.93 -8.50 28.34
CA LYS A 31 10.44 -8.19 26.97
C LYS A 31 9.35 -8.28 25.89
N LYS A 32 8.35 -9.15 26.07
CA LYS A 32 7.20 -9.28 25.17
C LYS A 32 6.10 -8.25 25.42
N LYS A 33 6.15 -7.46 26.51
CA LYS A 33 5.23 -6.35 26.75
C LYS A 33 5.60 -5.21 25.79
N ARG A 34 5.16 -5.35 24.54
CA ARG A 34 5.33 -4.41 23.44
C ARG A 34 4.76 -3.05 23.85
N SER A 35 5.63 -2.12 24.25
CA SER A 35 5.25 -0.72 24.48
C SER A 35 5.17 -0.02 23.13
N LEU A 36 4.03 0.59 22.83
CA LEU A 36 3.90 1.47 21.68
C LEU A 36 4.65 2.77 21.97
N ALA A 37 5.62 3.11 21.12
CA ALA A 37 6.27 4.42 21.15
C ALA A 37 5.65 5.32 20.07
N LYS A 38 5.32 6.56 20.40
CA LYS A 38 4.95 7.55 19.38
C LYS A 38 6.20 7.88 18.55
N VAL A 39 6.12 7.71 17.24
CA VAL A 39 7.24 8.05 16.33
C VAL A 39 6.94 9.20 15.38
N GLY A 40 5.67 9.59 15.28
CA GLY A 40 5.26 10.57 14.29
C GLY A 40 3.76 10.83 14.33
N THR A 41 3.33 11.67 13.40
CA THR A 41 1.93 12.05 13.18
C THR A 41 1.64 11.97 11.69
N VAL A 42 0.45 11.51 11.31
CA VAL A 42 0.03 11.56 9.90
C VAL A 42 -0.11 13.03 9.49
N SER A 43 0.65 13.47 8.49
CA SER A 43 0.59 14.84 7.98
C SER A 43 -0.32 14.96 6.77
N LYS A 44 -0.34 13.96 5.88
CA LYS A 44 -1.24 13.91 4.71
C LYS A 44 -1.67 12.48 4.41
N LEU A 45 -2.87 12.33 3.85
CA LEU A 45 -3.33 11.10 3.23
C LEU A 45 -3.67 11.36 1.77
N HIS A 46 -3.11 10.55 0.88
CA HIS A 46 -3.36 10.64 -0.56
C HIS A 46 -4.07 9.40 -1.07
N PHE A 47 -5.13 9.65 -1.83
CA PHE A 47 -5.92 8.64 -2.49
C PHE A 47 -5.75 8.74 -4.00
N PHE A 48 -5.40 7.65 -4.66
CA PHE A 48 -5.16 7.56 -6.11
C PHE A 48 -6.18 6.61 -6.74
N PRO A 49 -7.43 7.04 -6.96
CA PRO A 49 -8.47 6.16 -7.50
C PRO A 49 -8.07 5.57 -8.87
N VAL A 50 -7.41 6.38 -9.71
CA VAL A 50 -6.90 5.96 -11.02
C VAL A 50 -5.37 5.88 -11.00
N LYS A 51 -4.85 4.70 -11.33
CA LYS A 51 -3.42 4.45 -11.43
C LYS A 51 -2.80 5.35 -12.51
N GLY A 52 -1.77 6.11 -12.11
CA GLY A 52 -1.03 6.98 -13.02
C GLY A 52 -1.63 8.39 -13.21
N LEU A 53 -2.72 8.72 -12.52
CA LEU A 53 -3.26 10.09 -12.48
C LEU A 53 -2.92 10.77 -11.14
N LYS A 54 -3.32 12.03 -10.97
CA LYS A 54 -3.15 12.80 -9.72
C LYS A 54 -3.91 12.17 -8.54
N SER A 55 -3.43 12.40 -7.32
CA SER A 55 -4.14 12.06 -6.09
C SER A 55 -5.28 13.04 -5.79
N ILE A 56 -6.12 12.59 -4.88
CA ILE A 56 -7.00 13.41 -4.05
C ILE A 56 -6.41 13.37 -2.64
N GLU A 57 -6.16 14.53 -2.04
CA GLU A 57 -5.83 14.61 -0.62
C GLU A 57 -7.11 14.41 0.20
N VAL A 58 -7.07 13.53 1.19
CA VAL A 58 -8.23 13.17 2.02
C VAL A 58 -7.88 13.27 3.50
N ASN A 59 -8.90 13.48 4.34
CA ASN A 59 -8.69 13.60 5.79
C ASN A 59 -8.78 12.26 6.52
N LYS A 60 -9.38 11.24 5.89
CA LYS A 60 -9.59 9.92 6.48
C LYS A 60 -9.85 8.88 5.38
N GLY A 61 -9.63 7.62 5.73
CA GLY A 61 -10.05 6.47 4.95
C GLY A 61 -9.90 5.20 5.76
N LYS A 62 -10.38 4.09 5.20
CA LYS A 62 -10.34 2.78 5.83
C LYS A 62 -9.08 2.03 5.41
N CYS A 63 -8.42 1.39 6.37
CA CYS A 63 -7.38 0.43 6.07
C CYS A 63 -8.01 -0.94 5.80
N THR A 64 -7.82 -1.48 4.60
CA THR A 64 -8.29 -2.82 4.22
C THR A 64 -7.11 -3.69 3.82
N GLU A 65 -7.30 -5.01 3.77
CA GLU A 65 -6.28 -5.94 3.28
C GLU A 65 -5.90 -5.68 1.81
N LEU A 66 -6.83 -5.14 1.02
CA LEU A 66 -6.61 -4.77 -0.38
C LEU A 66 -5.94 -3.40 -0.56
N GLY A 67 -5.84 -2.60 0.51
CA GLY A 67 -5.29 -1.26 0.49
C GLY A 67 -6.18 -0.18 1.10
N PHE A 68 -5.82 1.06 0.80
CA PHE A 68 -6.53 2.24 1.29
C PHE A 68 -7.89 2.37 0.60
N GLU A 69 -8.96 2.56 1.37
CA GLU A 69 -10.32 2.71 0.84
C GLU A 69 -10.93 4.04 1.30
N VAL A 70 -11.52 4.79 0.38
CA VAL A 70 -12.18 6.07 0.65
C VAL A 70 -13.60 6.00 0.07
N ASN A 71 -14.61 6.20 0.92
CA ASN A 71 -16.03 6.19 0.54
C ASN A 71 -16.44 4.93 -0.26
N GLY A 72 -15.96 3.75 0.14
CA GLY A 72 -16.24 2.49 -0.55
C GLY A 72 -15.45 2.25 -1.84
N LEU A 73 -14.57 3.17 -2.24
CA LEU A 73 -13.68 3.02 -3.37
C LEU A 73 -12.26 2.67 -2.93
N LEU A 74 -11.72 1.58 -3.48
CA LEU A 74 -10.37 1.12 -3.21
C LEU A 74 -9.33 1.92 -4.00
N ASP A 75 -8.16 2.16 -3.38
CA ASP A 75 -7.03 2.86 -3.99
C ASP A 75 -6.54 2.10 -5.22
N ARG A 76 -6.29 2.84 -6.30
CA ARG A 76 -5.86 2.31 -7.61
C ARG A 76 -6.78 1.17 -8.07
N SER A 77 -8.09 1.34 -7.91
CA SER A 77 -9.10 0.43 -8.47
C SER A 77 -9.40 0.71 -9.94
N PHE A 78 -8.89 1.79 -10.51
CA PHE A 78 -8.91 2.04 -11.95
C PHE A 78 -7.50 2.08 -12.55
N MET A 79 -7.37 1.67 -13.81
CA MET A 79 -6.14 1.85 -14.59
C MET A 79 -6.45 1.99 -16.08
N LEU A 80 -5.49 2.52 -16.84
CA LEU A 80 -5.55 2.52 -18.31
C LEU A 80 -4.82 1.31 -18.87
N MET A 81 -5.42 0.66 -19.87
CA MET A 81 -4.77 -0.34 -20.72
C MET A 81 -4.49 0.25 -22.11
N ASP A 82 -3.41 -0.16 -22.74
CA ASP A 82 -3.16 0.08 -24.16
C ASP A 82 -3.79 -1.01 -25.05
N SER A 83 -3.62 -0.88 -26.37
CA SER A 83 -4.16 -1.81 -27.37
C SER A 83 -3.62 -3.24 -27.25
N GLU A 84 -2.50 -3.44 -26.56
CA GLU A 84 -1.90 -4.76 -26.29
C GLU A 84 -2.46 -5.40 -25.01
N GLY A 85 -3.38 -4.71 -24.33
CA GLY A 85 -3.95 -5.14 -23.06
C GLY A 85 -3.00 -4.99 -21.87
N VAL A 86 -1.97 -4.15 -22.00
CA VAL A 86 -0.99 -3.90 -20.95
C VAL A 86 -1.25 -2.54 -20.30
N LEU A 87 -0.95 -2.42 -19.02
CA LEU A 87 -0.97 -1.14 -18.30
C LEU A 87 -0.27 -0.02 -19.10
N LEU A 88 -1.02 1.05 -19.36
CA LEU A 88 -0.48 2.32 -19.84
C LEU A 88 -0.02 3.18 -18.65
N SER A 89 1.28 3.13 -18.36
CA SER A 89 1.88 3.86 -17.24
C SER A 89 2.32 5.28 -17.61
N GLN A 90 2.56 6.12 -16.60
CA GLN A 90 3.17 7.45 -16.79
C GLN A 90 4.54 7.43 -17.50
N LYS A 91 5.28 6.31 -17.47
CA LYS A 91 6.53 6.18 -18.23
C LYS A 91 6.28 6.20 -19.74
N LYS A 92 5.17 5.60 -20.18
CA LYS A 92 4.74 5.56 -21.59
C LYS A 92 3.93 6.82 -21.96
N ALA A 93 3.18 7.38 -21.03
CA ALA A 93 2.32 8.56 -21.22
C ALA A 93 2.45 9.55 -20.04
N PRO A 94 3.48 10.40 -20.01
CA PRO A 94 3.74 11.31 -18.87
C PRO A 94 2.64 12.33 -18.62
N THR A 95 1.89 12.72 -19.67
CA THR A 95 0.77 13.67 -19.60
C THR A 95 -0.37 13.19 -18.69
N LEU A 96 -0.46 11.88 -18.40
CA LEU A 96 -1.39 11.35 -17.40
C LEU A 96 -1.23 12.01 -16.02
N ALA A 97 -0.01 12.46 -15.68
CA ALA A 97 0.26 13.18 -14.44
C ALA A 97 -0.44 14.55 -14.36
N LEU A 98 -0.95 15.08 -15.48
CA LEU A 98 -1.62 16.38 -15.53
C LEU A 98 -3.13 16.27 -15.26
N LEU A 99 -3.72 15.10 -15.54
CA LEU A 99 -5.15 14.83 -15.35
C LEU A 99 -5.52 14.91 -13.87
N THR A 100 -6.51 15.74 -13.55
CA THR A 100 -7.05 15.86 -12.20
C THR A 100 -8.19 14.88 -12.01
N VAL A 101 -8.40 14.47 -10.76
CA VAL A 101 -9.45 13.53 -10.39
C VAL A 101 -10.26 14.11 -9.25
N ARG A 102 -11.58 13.99 -9.34
CA ARG A 102 -12.53 14.36 -8.30
C ARG A 102 -13.54 13.24 -8.13
N ILE A 103 -14.01 13.02 -6.91
CA ILE A 103 -15.09 12.09 -6.62
C ILE A 103 -16.19 12.87 -5.92
N ASP A 104 -17.38 12.84 -6.49
CA ASP A 104 -18.60 13.36 -5.89
C ASP A 104 -19.61 12.19 -5.86
N ASP A 105 -20.00 11.78 -4.65
CA ASP A 105 -20.82 10.59 -4.40
C ASP A 105 -20.32 9.33 -5.12
N LYS A 106 -21.09 8.82 -6.10
CA LYS A 106 -20.74 7.68 -6.95
C LYS A 106 -20.25 8.09 -8.33
N THR A 107 -19.72 9.30 -8.48
CA THR A 107 -19.20 9.77 -9.77
C THR A 107 -17.72 10.11 -9.66
N LEU A 108 -16.91 9.40 -10.45
CA LEU A 108 -15.52 9.74 -10.70
C LEU A 108 -15.45 10.74 -11.86
N THR A 109 -14.96 11.94 -11.61
CA THR A 109 -14.72 12.94 -12.65
C THR A 109 -13.22 13.06 -12.92
N ILE A 110 -12.82 12.91 -14.18
CA ILE A 110 -11.43 13.09 -14.64
C ILE A 110 -11.42 14.31 -15.54
N SER A 111 -10.54 15.28 -15.29
CA SER A 111 -10.45 16.50 -16.09
C SER A 111 -9.08 16.67 -16.72
N THR A 112 -9.08 17.08 -18.00
CA THR A 112 -7.87 17.47 -18.72
C THR A 112 -7.44 18.89 -18.35
N PRO A 113 -6.19 19.28 -18.62
CA PRO A 113 -5.77 20.68 -18.50
C PRO A 113 -6.54 21.64 -19.41
N SER A 114 -7.09 21.17 -20.53
CA SER A 114 -7.95 21.96 -21.43
C SER A 114 -9.38 22.17 -20.90
N GLY A 115 -9.75 21.49 -19.81
CA GLY A 115 -11.07 21.61 -19.17
C GLY A 115 -12.11 20.58 -19.62
N GLU A 116 -11.76 19.67 -20.53
CA GLU A 116 -12.61 18.54 -20.90
C GLU A 116 -12.77 17.58 -19.71
N LYS A 117 -13.95 16.97 -19.58
CA LYS A 117 -14.29 16.14 -18.43
C LYS A 117 -14.88 14.81 -18.87
N LEU A 118 -14.38 13.73 -18.28
CA LEU A 118 -15.02 12.43 -18.30
C LEU A 118 -15.69 12.18 -16.96
N LYS A 119 -16.93 11.71 -16.97
CA LYS A 119 -17.64 11.22 -15.79
C LYS A 119 -17.81 9.72 -15.89
N VAL A 120 -17.41 9.01 -14.84
CA VAL A 120 -17.53 7.55 -14.76
C VAL A 120 -18.31 7.20 -13.50
N GLU A 121 -19.35 6.38 -13.65
CA GLU A 121 -20.13 5.87 -12.52
C GLU A 121 -19.31 4.85 -11.71
N ILE A 122 -19.30 5.04 -10.39
CA ILE A 122 -18.69 4.15 -9.41
C ILE A 122 -19.78 3.15 -8.96
N LYS A 123 -20.04 2.14 -9.79
CA LYS A 123 -20.85 0.94 -9.44
C LYS A 123 -20.33 0.21 -8.20
N ASP A 124 -21.18 -0.37 -7.35
CA ASP A 124 -20.70 -1.13 -6.18
C ASP A 124 -20.27 -2.56 -6.52
N SER A 125 -20.83 -3.11 -7.60
CA SER A 125 -20.61 -4.48 -8.04
C SER A 125 -20.60 -4.57 -9.56
N VAL A 126 -20.15 -5.73 -10.04
CA VAL A 126 -20.21 -6.11 -11.44
C VAL A 126 -21.64 -6.49 -11.81
N SER A 127 -22.03 -6.13 -13.02
CA SER A 127 -23.33 -6.36 -13.64
C SER A 127 -23.18 -7.42 -14.75
N ALA A 128 -24.28 -8.08 -15.16
CA ALA A 128 -24.22 -9.08 -16.24
C ALA A 128 -23.77 -8.49 -17.58
N ASP A 129 -24.08 -7.21 -17.83
CA ASP A 129 -23.73 -6.49 -19.06
C ASP A 129 -22.30 -5.91 -19.05
N ASP A 130 -21.59 -6.00 -17.92
CA ASP A 130 -20.23 -5.46 -17.83
C ASP A 130 -19.25 -6.31 -18.65
N LYS A 131 -18.54 -5.66 -19.56
CA LYS A 131 -17.51 -6.31 -20.38
C LYS A 131 -16.24 -6.53 -19.56
N ILE A 132 -15.97 -7.78 -19.22
CA ILE A 132 -14.74 -8.19 -18.51
C ILE A 132 -13.65 -8.51 -19.53
N VAL A 133 -12.49 -7.86 -19.42
CA VAL A 133 -11.36 -8.06 -20.33
C VAL A 133 -10.11 -8.53 -19.56
N PRO A 134 -9.27 -9.40 -20.16
CA PRO A 134 -7.97 -9.72 -19.60
C PRO A 134 -7.05 -8.50 -19.72
N CYS A 135 -6.18 -8.32 -18.74
CA CYS A 135 -5.19 -7.25 -18.76
C CYS A 135 -3.93 -7.66 -17.99
N ARG A 136 -2.82 -6.98 -18.30
CA ARG A 136 -1.53 -7.17 -17.64
C ARG A 136 -1.13 -5.93 -16.87
N ILE A 137 -0.82 -6.11 -15.59
CA ILE A 137 -0.22 -5.09 -14.73
C ILE A 137 1.16 -5.54 -14.27
N VAL A 138 2.20 -4.89 -14.77
CA VAL A 138 3.60 -5.24 -14.45
C VAL A 138 3.84 -6.74 -14.73
N ASN A 139 4.02 -7.54 -13.67
CA ASN A 139 4.29 -8.98 -13.74
C ASN A 139 3.06 -9.82 -13.41
N ASP A 140 1.87 -9.23 -13.36
CA ASP A 140 0.63 -9.94 -13.05
C ASP A 140 -0.33 -9.92 -14.25
N LEU A 141 -1.01 -11.04 -14.45
CA LEU A 141 -2.20 -11.14 -15.29
C LEU A 141 -3.44 -11.03 -14.41
N THR A 142 -4.46 -10.33 -14.87
CA THR A 142 -5.75 -10.21 -14.17
C THR A 142 -6.87 -9.90 -15.16
N LYS A 143 -8.09 -9.73 -14.66
CA LYS A 143 -9.25 -9.30 -15.43
C LYS A 143 -9.87 -8.08 -14.79
N ALA A 144 -10.52 -7.25 -15.60
CA ALA A 144 -11.14 -6.02 -15.14
C ALA A 144 -12.35 -5.68 -16.00
N VAL A 145 -13.24 -4.86 -15.45
CA VAL A 145 -14.40 -4.32 -16.18
C VAL A 145 -13.95 -3.14 -17.03
N ASP A 146 -14.30 -3.18 -18.29
CA ASP A 146 -14.16 -2.09 -19.24
C ASP A 146 -15.15 -0.97 -18.93
N CYS A 147 -14.67 0.26 -18.76
CA CYS A 147 -15.52 1.41 -18.41
C CYS A 147 -16.28 2.02 -19.61
N GLY A 148 -16.27 1.35 -20.77
CA GLY A 148 -17.08 1.72 -21.92
C GLY A 148 -16.40 2.67 -22.91
N ASP A 149 -17.08 2.90 -24.04
CA ASP A 149 -16.50 3.59 -25.18
C ASP A 149 -16.42 5.11 -25.01
N GLU A 150 -17.23 5.70 -24.13
CA GLU A 150 -17.10 7.11 -23.76
C GLU A 150 -15.77 7.35 -23.04
N ALA A 151 -15.46 6.52 -22.03
CA ALA A 151 -14.19 6.58 -21.31
C ALA A 151 -13.02 6.30 -22.26
N ALA A 152 -13.13 5.30 -23.13
CA ALA A 152 -12.12 5.01 -24.13
C ALA A 152 -11.89 6.20 -25.08
N SER A 153 -12.95 6.84 -25.59
CA SER A 153 -12.85 7.97 -26.52
C SER A 153 -12.16 9.18 -25.88
N PHE A 154 -12.51 9.48 -24.61
CA PHE A 154 -11.88 10.55 -23.84
C PHE A 154 -10.35 10.36 -23.75
N PHE A 155 -9.89 9.18 -23.32
CA PHE A 155 -8.46 8.93 -23.16
C PHE A 155 -7.72 8.81 -24.49
N GLN A 156 -8.34 8.20 -25.51
CA GLN A 156 -7.74 8.11 -26.84
C GLN A 156 -7.54 9.49 -27.47
N SER A 157 -8.52 10.39 -27.32
CA SER A 157 -8.42 11.78 -27.76
C SER A 157 -7.33 12.54 -26.99
N TYR A 158 -7.37 12.50 -25.66
CA TYR A 158 -6.39 13.21 -24.81
C TYR A 158 -4.94 12.77 -25.06
N LEU A 159 -4.73 11.46 -25.27
CA LEU A 159 -3.40 10.90 -25.46
C LEU A 159 -2.97 10.82 -26.93
N ASN A 160 -3.86 11.18 -27.86
CA ASN A 160 -3.71 10.93 -29.30
C ASN A 160 -3.21 9.49 -29.59
N LYS A 161 -3.85 8.51 -28.94
CA LYS A 161 -3.41 7.11 -28.98
C LYS A 161 -4.62 6.18 -29.08
N PRO A 162 -4.80 5.44 -30.19
CA PRO A 162 -5.92 4.52 -30.34
C PRO A 162 -5.79 3.30 -29.42
N GLY A 163 -6.91 2.66 -29.13
CA GLY A 163 -6.99 1.42 -28.35
C GLY A 163 -6.77 1.57 -26.85
N VAL A 164 -6.65 2.80 -26.33
CA VAL A 164 -6.58 3.06 -24.90
C VAL A 164 -7.95 2.88 -24.27
N ARG A 165 -8.04 2.11 -23.19
CA ARG A 165 -9.29 1.88 -22.45
C ARG A 165 -9.11 2.05 -20.94
N LEU A 166 -10.13 2.59 -20.27
CA LEU A 166 -10.18 2.67 -18.81
C LEU A 166 -10.79 1.38 -18.27
N LEU A 167 -10.08 0.77 -17.32
CA LEU A 167 -10.47 -0.47 -16.66
C LEU A 167 -10.73 -0.23 -15.18
N ARG A 168 -11.64 -1.02 -14.63
CA ARG A 168 -12.00 -1.03 -13.21
C ARG A 168 -11.88 -2.42 -12.60
N TYR A 169 -11.18 -2.49 -11.48
CA TYR A 169 -11.10 -3.64 -10.59
C TYR A 169 -12.24 -3.64 -9.59
N PHE A 170 -12.74 -4.83 -9.25
CA PHE A 170 -13.70 -5.06 -8.18
C PHE A 170 -13.16 -6.17 -7.25
N PRO A 171 -13.20 -6.02 -5.92
CA PRO A 171 -12.64 -6.97 -4.96
C PRO A 171 -13.03 -8.44 -5.13
N LYS A 172 -14.23 -8.74 -5.66
CA LYS A 172 -14.72 -10.10 -5.88
C LYS A 172 -14.39 -10.67 -7.26
N MET A 173 -13.81 -9.86 -8.16
CA MET A 173 -13.37 -10.29 -9.48
C MET A 173 -11.90 -10.69 -9.43
N ILE A 174 -11.66 -11.98 -9.18
CA ILE A 174 -10.47 -12.74 -9.60
C ILE A 174 -9.11 -12.20 -9.14
N GLU A 175 -8.36 -13.10 -8.49
CA GLU A 175 -7.01 -12.83 -8.01
C GLU A 175 -6.03 -12.58 -9.15
N ARG A 176 -5.07 -11.69 -8.92
CA ARG A 176 -3.94 -11.50 -9.84
C ARG A 176 -3.11 -12.77 -9.93
N GLU A 177 -2.82 -13.23 -11.12
CA GLU A 177 -1.89 -14.33 -11.36
C GLU A 177 -0.49 -13.78 -11.61
N TYR A 178 0.48 -14.16 -10.78
CA TYR A 178 1.88 -13.77 -10.98
C TYR A 178 2.47 -14.48 -12.21
N SER A 179 2.71 -13.71 -13.26
CA SER A 179 3.16 -14.15 -14.58
C SER A 179 4.25 -13.19 -15.08
N PRO A 180 5.49 -13.28 -14.54
CA PRO A 180 6.58 -12.39 -14.89
C PRO A 180 7.05 -12.63 -16.32
N THR A 181 7.26 -11.56 -17.08
CA THR A 181 7.70 -11.60 -18.50
C THR A 181 9.22 -11.57 -18.67
N GLY A 182 9.98 -11.56 -17.57
CA GLY A 182 11.44 -11.53 -17.55
C GLY A 182 12.02 -12.29 -16.36
N THR A 183 13.28 -12.00 -16.02
CA THR A 183 13.98 -12.67 -14.91
C THR A 183 13.19 -12.54 -13.61
N LYS A 184 12.82 -13.68 -13.02
CA LYS A 184 12.16 -13.73 -11.72
C LYS A 184 13.10 -13.15 -10.67
N ARG A 185 12.77 -11.97 -10.15
CA ARG A 185 13.48 -11.40 -9.01
C ARG A 185 12.93 -12.03 -7.73
N PRO A 186 13.75 -12.64 -6.87
CA PRO A 186 13.30 -13.22 -5.60
C PRO A 186 12.50 -12.22 -4.74
N PHE A 187 12.90 -10.94 -4.80
CA PHE A 187 12.20 -9.84 -4.14
C PHE A 187 10.74 -9.70 -4.58
N ASP A 188 10.46 -9.69 -5.89
CA ASP A 188 9.08 -9.54 -6.40
C ASP A 188 8.20 -10.73 -6.01
N LEU A 189 8.77 -11.94 -6.01
CA LEU A 189 8.09 -13.17 -5.58
C LEU A 189 7.71 -13.12 -4.10
N GLU A 190 8.62 -12.65 -3.25
CA GLU A 190 8.36 -12.51 -1.81
C GLU A 190 7.30 -11.44 -1.54
N LEU A 191 7.41 -10.28 -2.18
CA LEU A 191 6.42 -9.20 -2.09
C LEU A 191 5.02 -9.69 -2.48
N ARG A 192 4.91 -10.45 -3.57
CA ARG A 192 3.64 -11.00 -4.05
C ARG A 192 3.04 -11.98 -3.05
N LYS A 193 3.85 -12.80 -2.37
CA LYS A 193 3.39 -13.73 -1.33
C LYS A 193 2.88 -12.99 -0.09
N GLU A 194 3.54 -11.90 0.29
CA GLU A 194 3.12 -11.08 1.44
C GLU A 194 1.92 -10.19 1.12
N ASN A 195 1.68 -9.89 -0.16
CA ASN A 195 0.57 -9.08 -0.64
C ASN A 195 -0.26 -9.89 -1.67
N PRO A 196 -0.95 -10.96 -1.25
CA PRO A 196 -1.64 -11.89 -2.14
C PRO A 196 -2.80 -11.24 -2.91
N HIS A 197 -3.37 -10.16 -2.38
CA HIS A 197 -4.53 -9.50 -2.96
C HIS A 197 -4.29 -7.99 -3.13
N LEU A 198 -4.24 -7.53 -4.38
CA LEU A 198 -4.07 -6.11 -4.75
C LEU A 198 -4.97 -5.79 -5.94
N ALA A 199 -5.52 -4.58 -5.99
CA ALA A 199 -6.30 -4.04 -7.11
C ALA A 199 -5.42 -3.74 -8.32
N PHE A 200 -5.01 -2.47 -8.55
CA PHE A 200 -3.97 -2.10 -9.52
C PHE A 200 -2.74 -1.42 -8.89
N GLN A 201 -2.47 -1.63 -7.59
CA GLN A 201 -1.20 -1.26 -6.96
C GLN A 201 0.00 -2.01 -7.59
N ASN A 202 1.22 -1.47 -7.51
CA ASN A 202 2.40 -2.15 -8.07
C ASN A 202 2.79 -3.37 -7.23
N TYR A 203 2.98 -3.18 -5.92
CA TYR A 203 3.57 -4.20 -5.04
C TYR A 203 2.91 -4.32 -3.67
N THR A 204 2.38 -3.22 -3.13
CA THR A 204 1.86 -3.18 -1.75
C THR A 204 0.52 -2.47 -1.67
N ALA A 205 -0.26 -2.83 -0.65
CA ALA A 205 -1.57 -2.27 -0.34
C ALA A 205 -1.49 -0.79 0.11
N PHE A 206 -0.40 -0.44 0.79
CA PHE A 206 -0.09 0.91 1.27
C PHE A 206 1.35 1.30 0.90
N HIS A 207 1.56 2.58 0.64
CA HIS A 207 2.88 3.19 0.54
C HIS A 207 2.97 4.35 1.53
N LEU A 208 4.04 4.38 2.32
CA LEU A 208 4.27 5.41 3.33
C LEU A 208 5.64 6.05 3.07
N VAL A 209 5.71 7.37 3.25
CA VAL A 209 6.97 8.12 3.28
C VAL A 209 6.92 9.13 4.42
N SER A 210 8.07 9.46 5.00
CA SER A 210 8.14 10.59 5.93
C SER A 210 8.50 11.89 5.21
N LYS A 211 7.90 13.00 5.65
CA LYS A 211 8.25 14.34 5.19
C LYS A 211 9.74 14.64 5.43
N PRO A 212 10.34 14.31 6.59
CA PRO A 212 11.77 14.45 6.81
C PRO A 212 12.65 13.71 5.79
N SER A 213 12.26 12.52 5.31
CA SER A 213 12.98 11.82 4.23
C SER A 213 12.92 12.57 2.90
N VAL A 214 11.78 13.16 2.56
CA VAL A 214 11.62 13.96 1.34
C VAL A 214 12.45 15.26 1.45
N ASP A 215 12.44 15.90 2.62
CA ASP A 215 13.20 17.12 2.88
C ASP A 215 14.73 16.86 2.83
N ASP A 216 15.20 15.75 3.39
CA ASP A 216 16.62 15.31 3.28
C ASP A 216 17.03 14.98 1.84
N LEU A 217 16.14 14.39 1.04
CA LEU A 217 16.39 14.20 -0.38
C LEU A 217 16.52 15.55 -1.09
N ASN A 218 15.59 16.48 -0.84
CA ASN A 218 15.62 17.81 -1.45
C ASN A 218 16.89 18.58 -1.11
N SER A 219 17.45 18.44 0.10
CA SER A 219 18.72 19.09 0.46
C SER A 219 19.92 18.60 -0.36
N LYS A 220 19.78 17.48 -1.08
CA LYS A 220 20.81 16.87 -1.94
C LYS A 220 20.56 17.15 -3.43
N LEU A 221 19.42 17.75 -3.78
CA LEU A 221 19.08 18.12 -5.15
C LEU A 221 19.54 19.56 -5.40
N GLN A 222 20.17 19.81 -6.55
CA GLN A 222 20.71 21.14 -6.87
C GLN A 222 19.69 22.03 -7.59
N ASP A 223 18.93 21.47 -8.54
CA ASP A 223 18.15 22.29 -9.49
C ASP A 223 16.64 22.01 -9.48
N LYS A 224 16.19 21.00 -8.72
CA LYS A 224 14.78 20.57 -8.73
C LYS A 224 14.39 20.00 -7.38
N GLU A 225 13.45 20.66 -6.72
CA GLU A 225 12.76 20.08 -5.58
C GLU A 225 11.71 19.07 -6.04
N VAL A 226 11.54 18.03 -5.23
CA VAL A 226 10.47 17.05 -5.35
C VAL A 226 9.54 17.15 -4.16
N SER A 227 8.28 16.83 -4.40
CA SER A 227 7.25 16.73 -3.36
C SER A 227 7.03 15.27 -2.96
N ASP A 228 6.31 15.05 -1.86
CA ASP A 228 5.82 13.73 -1.48
C ASP A 228 5.03 13.04 -2.61
N LEU A 229 4.29 13.81 -3.43
CA LEU A 229 3.51 13.30 -4.56
C LEU A 229 4.36 12.67 -5.67
N ASN A 230 5.65 13.02 -5.79
CA ASN A 230 6.55 12.37 -6.74
C ASN A 230 6.76 10.88 -6.39
N PHE A 231 6.64 10.52 -5.11
CA PHE A 231 6.73 9.14 -4.61
C PHE A 231 5.37 8.43 -4.54
N ARG A 232 4.28 9.18 -4.70
CA ARG A 232 2.89 8.69 -4.67
C ARG A 232 2.58 7.83 -3.42
N PRO A 233 2.91 8.29 -2.20
CA PRO A 233 2.57 7.60 -0.96
C PRO A 233 1.06 7.70 -0.72
N ASN A 234 0.46 6.71 -0.06
CA ASN A 234 -0.87 6.86 0.51
C ASN A 234 -0.84 7.64 1.82
N ILE A 235 0.25 7.50 2.58
CA ILE A 235 0.40 8.09 3.92
C ILE A 235 1.70 8.88 3.96
N VAL A 236 1.60 10.16 4.29
CA VAL A 236 2.76 10.99 4.64
C VAL A 236 2.76 11.19 6.14
N VAL A 237 3.89 10.94 6.76
CA VAL A 237 4.09 11.13 8.20
C VAL A 237 5.11 12.23 8.46
N ASP A 238 5.02 12.85 9.62
CA ASP A 238 5.97 13.85 10.10
C ASP A 238 6.30 13.64 11.58
N GLY A 239 7.30 14.34 12.10
CA GLY A 239 7.74 14.25 13.49
C GLY A 239 8.70 13.08 13.78
N CYS A 240 9.35 12.54 12.75
CA CYS A 240 10.41 11.53 12.86
C CYS A 240 11.73 12.04 12.26
N LYS A 241 12.80 11.26 12.35
CA LYS A 241 14.06 11.52 11.63
C LYS A 241 13.93 11.09 10.15
N PRO A 242 14.76 11.65 9.24
CA PRO A 242 14.86 11.15 7.88
C PRO A 242 15.14 9.64 7.86
N PHE A 243 14.37 8.92 7.04
CA PHE A 243 14.38 7.47 6.85
C PHE A 243 14.09 6.65 8.11
N GLU A 244 13.56 7.26 9.16
CA GLU A 244 13.19 6.50 10.37
C GLU A 244 12.08 5.50 10.09
N GLU A 245 11.22 5.79 9.10
CA GLU A 245 10.17 4.89 8.62
C GLU A 245 10.68 3.52 8.20
N ASP A 246 11.94 3.42 7.73
CA ASP A 246 12.61 2.17 7.32
C ASP A 246 12.72 1.16 8.46
N SER A 247 12.71 1.64 9.70
CA SER A 247 12.82 0.81 10.90
C SER A 247 11.47 0.36 11.46
N TRP A 248 10.36 0.87 10.94
CA TRP A 248 9.04 0.64 11.50
C TRP A 248 8.45 -0.68 11.02
N ASN A 249 8.45 -1.69 11.87
CA ASN A 249 7.93 -3.00 11.50
C ASN A 249 6.40 -3.07 11.63
N TYR A 250 5.84 -2.23 12.51
CA TYR A 250 4.41 -2.12 12.77
C TYR A 250 4.05 -0.67 13.07
N ILE A 251 2.99 -0.18 12.44
CA ILE A 251 2.42 1.14 12.74
C ILE A 251 1.00 0.95 13.24
N LYS A 252 0.74 1.39 14.47
CA LYS A 252 -0.60 1.54 14.99
C LYS A 252 -1.05 3.00 14.89
N PHE A 253 -2.16 3.24 14.21
CA PHE A 253 -2.79 4.55 14.15
C PHE A 253 -3.66 4.80 15.39
N SER A 254 -3.89 6.08 15.70
CA SER A 254 -4.82 6.52 16.75
C SER A 254 -6.24 5.95 16.58
N SER A 255 -6.67 5.71 15.33
CA SER A 255 -7.94 5.06 14.98
C SER A 255 -8.05 3.59 15.42
N GLY A 256 -6.94 2.96 15.84
CA GLY A 256 -6.85 1.54 16.15
C GLY A 256 -6.40 0.66 14.98
N SER A 257 -6.35 1.19 13.75
CA SER A 257 -5.79 0.49 12.59
C SER A 257 -4.33 0.11 12.83
N LEU A 258 -3.95 -1.10 12.44
CA LEU A 258 -2.58 -1.62 12.54
C LEU A 258 -2.09 -2.01 11.14
N LEU A 259 -1.02 -1.37 10.68
CA LEU A 259 -0.26 -1.83 9.52
C LEU A 259 0.91 -2.68 10.00
N CYS A 260 0.99 -3.89 9.47
CA CYS A 260 2.07 -4.86 9.71
C CYS A 260 2.85 -5.06 8.41
N ASN A 261 4.08 -5.56 8.50
CA ASN A 261 4.90 -5.92 7.33
C ASN A 261 5.10 -4.75 6.36
N LEU A 262 5.41 -3.58 6.92
CA LEU A 262 5.82 -2.43 6.12
C LEU A 262 7.15 -2.77 5.47
N LEU A 263 7.10 -3.08 4.18
CA LEU A 263 8.28 -3.39 3.40
C LEU A 263 8.99 -2.09 3.04
N LEU A 264 10.14 -1.89 3.68
CA LEU A 264 11.21 -1.06 3.16
C LEU A 264 12.37 -2.02 2.83
N PHE A 265 13.02 -1.79 1.69
CA PHE A 265 14.09 -2.62 1.12
C PHE A 265 14.84 -3.37 2.22
N LYS A 266 14.70 -4.71 2.30
CA LYS A 266 15.20 -5.54 3.42
C LYS A 266 16.64 -5.17 3.79
N SER A 267 16.78 -4.26 4.74
CA SER A 267 17.98 -4.03 5.53
C SER A 267 17.76 -4.79 6.81
N VAL A 268 18.60 -5.78 7.06
CA VAL A 268 18.56 -6.61 8.26
C VAL A 268 18.79 -5.71 9.48
N ARG A 269 17.75 -5.32 10.23
CA ARG A 269 17.84 -4.81 11.61
C ARG A 269 16.49 -4.74 12.33
N GLN A 270 16.56 -4.51 13.65
CA GLN A 270 15.67 -4.96 14.72
C GLN A 270 14.17 -4.63 14.63
N ARG A 271 13.36 -5.49 15.26
CA ARG A 271 11.89 -5.47 15.32
C ARG A 271 11.38 -4.43 16.34
N ALA A 272 10.75 -3.34 15.90
CA ALA A 272 10.07 -2.37 16.77
C ALA A 272 8.59 -2.17 16.38
N LEU A 273 7.71 -2.13 17.39
CA LEU A 273 6.30 -1.74 17.26
C LEU A 273 6.12 -0.28 17.64
N ILE A 274 5.41 0.44 16.79
CA ILE A 274 5.45 1.88 16.79
C ILE A 274 4.04 2.45 16.56
N ALA A 275 3.73 3.59 17.18
CA ALA A 275 2.46 4.30 17.05
C ALA A 275 2.63 5.62 16.31
N VAL A 276 1.69 5.92 15.42
CA VAL A 276 1.60 7.20 14.69
C VAL A 276 0.24 7.80 15.03
N SER A 277 0.21 9.06 15.47
CA SER A 277 -1.04 9.76 15.82
C SER A 277 -1.79 10.23 14.59
#